data_AF-N2BBG2-F1
#
_entry.id   AF-N2BBG2-F1
#
_cell.length_a   1.000
_cell.length_b   1.000
_cell.length_c   1.000
_cell.angle_alpha   90.00
_cell.angle_beta   90.00
_cell.angle_gamma   90.00
#
_symmetry.space_group_name_H-M   'P 1'
#
loop_
_entity.id
_entity.type
_entity.pdbx_description
1 polymer ?
#
loop_
_entity_poly.entity_id
_entity_poly.type
_entity_poly.pdbx_seq_one_letter_code
_entity_poly.pdbx_strand_id
1 'polypeptide(L)'
;MERIYLKKDIIPKIQQGKKVDTQEVIKILENSPQKGRDMVVIGKENFTPEVVEYILNAKGGSKKVAVDILPREQAQKLGFKYPQNVRRTIDKAEMLHTLNRHGENGEISKARKQPPLTKEHLSKWTQYADEADMQVFSKDDLGQDVIVSGKQINGHYVVVESIRKKQNELGFKTMYFERGDLKDNPAFDLAVSKDTP
;
A
#
# COMPACT_ATOMS: atom_id res chain seq x y z
N MET A 1 2.67 28.56 15.25
CA MET A 1 3.81 27.86 15.88
C MET A 1 3.86 26.38 15.50
N GLU A 2 2.76 25.63 15.63
CA GLU A 2 2.72 24.18 15.35
C GLU A 2 3.11 23.78 13.91
N ARG A 3 2.60 24.46 12.87
CA ARG A 3 3.00 24.18 11.48
C ARG A 3 4.50 24.42 11.20
N ILE A 4 5.13 25.32 11.94
CA ILE A 4 6.56 25.61 11.79
C ILE A 4 7.37 24.48 12.44
N TYR A 5 6.96 24.03 13.63
CA TYR A 5 7.55 22.89 14.33
C TYR A 5 7.51 21.60 13.48
N LEU A 6 6.33 21.24 12.94
CA LEU A 6 6.20 20.07 12.08
C LEU A 6 7.17 20.11 10.89
N LYS A 7 7.28 21.27 10.23
CA LYS A 7 8.15 21.43 9.06
C LYS A 7 9.63 21.47 9.38
N LYS A 8 10.03 22.07 10.50
CA LYS A 8 11.46 22.27 10.84
C LYS A 8 12.05 21.12 11.63
N ASP A 9 11.25 20.44 12.46
CA ASP A 9 11.75 19.51 13.45
C ASP A 9 11.31 18.05 13.20
N ILE A 10 10.12 17.84 12.65
CA ILE A 10 9.55 16.49 12.48
C ILE A 10 9.75 15.95 11.07
N ILE A 11 9.33 16.69 10.03
CA ILE A 11 9.45 16.24 8.63
C ILE A 11 10.90 15.87 8.25
N PRO A 12 11.94 16.62 8.66
CA PRO A 12 13.33 16.22 8.36
C PRO A 12 13.72 14.88 9.00
N LYS A 13 13.20 14.55 10.19
CA LYS A 13 13.44 13.25 10.83
C LYS A 13 12.79 12.12 10.03
N ILE A 14 11.55 12.32 9.60
CA ILE A 14 10.83 11.38 8.72
C ILE A 14 11.60 11.15 7.41
N GLN A 15 12.12 12.22 6.79
CA GLN A 15 12.91 12.13 5.56
C GLN A 15 14.25 11.39 5.75
N GLN A 16 14.75 11.30 6.98
CA GLN A 16 15.91 10.48 7.36
C GLN A 16 15.52 9.03 7.71
N GLY A 17 14.26 8.64 7.50
CA GLY A 17 13.75 7.30 7.83
C GLY A 17 13.54 7.08 9.33
N LYS A 18 13.48 8.14 10.14
CA LYS A 18 13.26 7.99 11.59
C LYS A 18 11.78 7.86 11.92
N LYS A 19 11.48 6.92 12.81
CA LYS A 19 10.19 6.87 13.51
C LYS A 19 10.05 8.09 14.41
N VAL A 20 8.87 8.72 14.39
CA VAL A 20 8.50 9.84 15.25
C VAL A 20 7.24 9.49 16.04
N ASP A 21 6.83 10.38 16.94
CA ASP A 21 5.61 10.19 17.72
C ASP A 21 4.37 10.13 16.82
N THR A 22 3.49 9.16 17.07
CA THR A 22 2.29 8.92 16.27
C THR A 22 1.37 10.14 16.21
N GLN A 23 1.26 10.94 17.27
CA GLN A 23 0.43 12.15 17.27
C GLN A 23 0.99 13.21 16.31
N GLU A 24 2.32 13.31 16.20
CA GLU A 24 2.95 14.20 15.21
C GLU A 24 2.68 13.73 13.78
N VAL A 25 2.70 12.41 13.52
CA VAL A 25 2.31 11.84 12.23
C VAL A 25 0.85 12.17 11.91
N ILE A 26 -0.06 12.00 12.87
CA ILE A 26 -1.48 12.32 12.70
C ILE A 26 -1.67 13.81 12.35
N LYS A 27 -1.03 14.72 13.08
CA LYS A 27 -1.08 16.16 12.79
C LYS A 27 -0.55 16.50 11.40
N ILE A 28 0.50 15.82 10.94
CA ILE A 28 0.99 15.92 9.56
C ILE A 28 -0.11 15.51 8.57
N LEU A 29 -0.75 14.37 8.79
CA LEU A 29 -1.81 13.85 7.91
C LEU A 29 -3.06 14.73 7.91
N GLU A 30 -3.40 15.41 9.00
CA GLU A 30 -4.50 16.37 9.08
C GLU A 30 -4.27 17.60 8.19
N ASN A 31 -3.01 18.03 8.07
CA ASN A 31 -2.62 19.19 7.29
C ASN A 31 -2.11 18.86 5.88
N SER A 32 -1.85 17.59 5.58
CA SER A 32 -1.34 17.15 4.28
C SER A 32 -2.43 17.21 3.21
N PRO A 33 -2.12 17.71 2.00
CA PRO A 33 -2.90 17.42 0.81
C PRO A 33 -3.08 15.91 0.62
N GLN A 34 -4.19 15.51 0.01
CA GLN A 34 -4.48 14.09 -0.28
C GLN A 34 -4.18 13.70 -1.74
N LYS A 35 -3.70 14.62 -2.57
CA LYS A 35 -3.38 14.39 -3.98
C LYS A 35 -2.16 15.20 -4.41
N GLY A 36 -1.45 14.69 -5.41
CA GLY A 36 -0.40 15.42 -6.10
C GLY A 36 0.92 15.50 -5.32
N ARG A 37 1.84 16.31 -5.86
CA ARG A 37 3.23 16.37 -5.39
C ARG A 37 3.42 16.99 -4.01
N ASP A 38 2.39 17.58 -3.43
CA ASP A 38 2.45 18.26 -2.14
C ASP A 38 1.95 17.36 -1.00
N MET A 39 1.48 16.13 -1.29
CA MET A 39 1.23 15.13 -0.25
C MET A 39 2.52 14.87 0.52
N VAL A 40 2.45 14.99 1.84
CA VAL A 40 3.56 14.70 2.74
C VAL A 40 3.76 13.19 2.80
N VAL A 41 5.00 12.75 2.61
CA VAL A 41 5.40 11.35 2.74
C VAL A 41 5.78 11.10 4.19
N ILE A 42 5.07 10.19 4.86
CA ILE A 42 5.28 9.94 6.29
C ILE A 42 6.38 8.92 6.58
N GLY A 43 6.85 8.18 5.57
CA GLY A 43 7.84 7.11 5.71
C GLY A 43 7.21 5.82 6.24
N LYS A 44 7.71 4.67 5.75
CA LYS A 44 7.21 3.33 6.13
C LYS A 44 7.22 3.12 7.65
N GLU A 45 8.28 3.57 8.33
CA GLU A 45 8.45 3.44 9.79
C GLU A 45 7.37 4.14 10.63
N ASN A 46 6.65 5.10 10.03
CA ASN A 46 5.61 5.87 10.69
C ASN A 46 4.20 5.44 10.26
N PHE A 47 4.06 4.53 9.30
CA PHE A 47 2.76 3.97 8.92
C PHE A 47 2.44 2.77 9.81
N THR A 48 2.09 3.04 11.08
CA THR A 48 1.84 2.03 12.12
C THR A 48 0.36 1.61 12.18
N PRO A 49 -0.01 0.55 12.93
CA PRO A 49 -1.42 0.19 13.15
C PRO A 49 -2.27 1.32 13.72
N GLU A 50 -1.70 2.17 14.57
CA GLU A 50 -2.39 3.33 15.14
C GLU A 50 -2.68 4.40 14.08
N VAL A 51 -1.76 4.59 13.11
CA VAL A 51 -1.99 5.48 11.96
C VAL A 51 -3.04 4.88 11.02
N VAL A 52 -3.00 3.57 10.80
CA VAL A 52 -4.05 2.83 10.08
C VAL A 52 -5.41 3.04 10.75
N GLU A 53 -5.48 2.91 12.07
CA GLU A 53 -6.69 3.11 12.86
C GLU A 53 -7.22 4.55 12.75
N TYR A 54 -6.34 5.53 12.85
CA TYR A 54 -6.70 6.93 12.66
C TYR A 54 -7.32 7.16 11.27
N ILE A 55 -6.71 6.63 10.19
CA ILE A 55 -7.21 6.79 8.83
C ILE A 55 -8.60 6.16 8.66
N LEU A 56 -8.81 4.97 9.22
CA LEU A 56 -10.11 4.28 9.17
C LEU A 56 -11.21 5.06 9.90
N ASN A 57 -10.88 5.70 11.02
CA ASN A 57 -11.82 6.49 11.82
C ASN A 57 -11.98 7.95 11.36
N ALA A 58 -11.13 8.44 10.44
CA ALA A 58 -11.22 9.79 9.92
C ALA A 58 -12.59 10.07 9.27
N LYS A 59 -13.12 11.29 9.43
CA LYS A 59 -14.41 11.66 8.81
C LYS A 59 -14.34 11.60 7.27
N GLY A 60 -15.44 11.19 6.65
CA GLY A 60 -15.54 11.05 5.19
C GLY A 60 -15.17 9.65 4.67
N GLY A 61 -15.36 9.43 3.37
CA GLY A 61 -15.12 8.14 2.72
C GLY A 61 -13.70 7.93 2.19
N SER A 62 -12.92 9.01 2.04
CA SER A 62 -11.54 8.96 1.53
C SER A 62 -10.61 9.77 2.43
N LYS A 63 -9.43 9.21 2.65
CA LYS A 63 -8.30 9.83 3.35
C LYS A 63 -7.04 9.20 2.78
N LYS A 64 -6.63 9.68 1.60
CA LYS A 64 -5.42 9.19 0.92
C LYS A 64 -4.17 9.75 1.58
N VAL A 65 -3.21 8.88 1.85
CA VAL A 65 -1.90 9.22 2.43
C VAL A 65 -0.77 8.71 1.54
N ALA A 66 0.38 9.37 1.60
CA ALA A 66 1.61 8.89 0.97
C ALA A 66 2.52 8.30 2.04
N VAL A 67 2.83 7.01 1.92
CA VAL A 67 3.64 6.27 2.89
C VAL A 67 5.11 6.32 2.52
N ASP A 68 5.43 6.23 1.22
CA ASP A 68 6.80 6.15 0.74
C ASP A 68 7.00 6.83 -0.61
N ILE A 69 8.25 7.00 -1.03
CA ILE A 69 8.64 7.27 -2.42
C ILE A 69 9.22 5.99 -3.01
N LEU A 70 8.62 5.52 -4.10
CA LEU A 70 9.10 4.34 -4.81
C LEU A 70 10.54 4.58 -5.32
N PRO A 71 11.46 3.61 -5.17
CA PRO A 71 12.81 3.72 -5.71
C PRO A 71 12.80 4.04 -7.20
N ARG A 72 13.69 4.94 -7.64
CA ARG A 72 13.73 5.43 -9.03
C ARG A 72 13.77 4.31 -10.07
N GLU A 73 14.59 3.28 -9.84
CA GLU A 73 14.72 2.16 -10.75
C GLU A 73 13.41 1.36 -10.88
N GLN A 74 12.73 1.11 -9.76
CA GLN A 74 11.44 0.45 -9.76
C GLN A 74 10.40 1.33 -10.49
N ALA A 75 10.36 2.63 -10.20
CA ALA A 75 9.46 3.56 -10.88
C ALA A 75 9.69 3.60 -12.41
N GLN A 76 10.95 3.50 -12.87
CA GLN A 76 11.28 3.40 -14.29
C GLN A 76 10.78 2.09 -14.90
N LYS A 77 10.97 0.95 -14.21
CA LYS A 77 10.46 -0.36 -14.63
C LYS A 77 8.93 -0.36 -14.76
N LEU A 78 8.22 0.34 -13.86
CA LEU A 78 6.76 0.51 -13.92
C LEU A 78 6.30 1.54 -14.98
N GLY A 79 7.24 2.19 -15.68
CA GLY A 79 6.93 3.11 -16.78
C GLY A 79 6.40 4.48 -16.34
N PHE A 80 6.78 4.96 -15.15
CA PHE A 80 6.42 6.31 -14.72
C PHE A 80 7.26 7.37 -15.44
N LYS A 81 6.60 8.45 -15.90
CA LYS A 81 7.26 9.59 -16.56
C LYS A 81 8.16 10.40 -15.62
N TYR A 82 7.81 10.47 -14.33
CA TYR A 82 8.55 11.22 -13.31
C TYR A 82 9.01 10.29 -12.18
N PRO A 83 9.99 9.40 -12.46
CA PRO A 83 10.36 8.30 -11.57
C PRO A 83 11.03 8.75 -10.26
N GLN A 84 11.48 10.01 -10.18
CA GLN A 84 12.14 10.56 -8.99
C GLN A 84 11.19 10.88 -7.82
N ASN A 85 9.88 10.84 -8.04
CA ASN A 85 8.89 11.28 -7.04
C ASN A 85 7.56 10.52 -7.15
N VAL A 86 7.64 9.22 -7.43
CA VAL A 86 6.44 8.36 -7.45
C VAL A 86 6.04 8.07 -6.00
N ARG A 87 4.88 8.57 -5.60
CA ARG A 87 4.37 8.35 -4.24
C ARG A 87 3.74 6.98 -4.14
N ARG A 88 4.11 6.23 -3.12
CA ARG A 88 3.43 5.01 -2.75
C ARG A 88 2.29 5.36 -1.79
N THR A 89 1.05 5.22 -2.25
CA THR A 89 -0.13 5.77 -1.59
C THR A 89 -1.09 4.67 -1.13
N ILE A 90 -1.92 5.00 -0.15
CA ILE A 90 -3.03 4.16 0.30
C ILE A 90 -4.19 5.07 0.73
N ASP A 91 -5.41 4.70 0.36
CA ASP A 91 -6.64 5.40 0.72
C ASP A 91 -7.48 4.59 1.72
N LYS A 92 -8.13 5.30 2.64
CA LYS A 92 -9.16 4.77 3.53
C LYS A 92 -10.15 3.84 2.81
N ALA A 93 -10.61 4.22 1.61
CA ALA A 93 -11.57 3.40 0.86
C ALA A 93 -11.00 2.03 0.49
N GLU A 94 -9.72 1.95 0.11
CA GLU A 94 -9.01 0.71 -0.24
C GLU A 94 -8.75 -0.13 1.02
N MET A 95 -8.42 0.51 2.15
CA MET A 95 -8.25 -0.16 3.45
C MET A 95 -9.57 -0.77 3.94
N LEU A 96 -10.68 -0.02 3.86
CA LEU A 96 -12.02 -0.51 4.22
C LEU A 96 -12.44 -1.67 3.31
N HIS A 97 -12.26 -1.53 2.00
CA HIS A 97 -12.52 -2.62 1.06
C HIS A 97 -11.75 -3.88 1.44
N THR A 98 -10.45 -3.75 1.71
CA THR A 98 -9.59 -4.88 2.07
C THR A 98 -10.04 -5.54 3.38
N LEU A 99 -10.31 -4.77 4.44
CA LEU A 99 -10.74 -5.30 5.73
C LEU A 99 -12.15 -5.92 5.68
N ASN A 100 -13.06 -5.35 4.90
CA ASN A 100 -14.41 -5.92 4.72
C ASN A 100 -14.39 -7.25 3.95
N ARG A 101 -13.40 -7.45 3.09
CA ARG A 101 -13.25 -8.68 2.30
C ARG A 101 -12.44 -9.73 3.05
N HIS A 102 -11.29 -9.33 3.57
CA HIS A 102 -10.25 -10.21 4.05
C HIS A 102 -9.95 -10.06 5.55
N GLY A 103 -10.60 -9.13 6.27
CA GLY A 103 -10.43 -8.97 7.70
C GLY A 103 -11.03 -10.11 8.53
N GLU A 104 -10.91 -10.02 9.86
CA GLU A 104 -11.46 -11.02 10.80
C GLU A 104 -12.95 -11.30 10.58
N ASN A 105 -13.71 -10.24 10.32
CA ASN A 105 -15.13 -10.33 10.03
C ASN A 105 -15.46 -10.35 8.53
N GLY A 106 -14.43 -10.44 7.68
CA GLY A 106 -14.56 -10.25 6.24
C GLY A 106 -15.31 -11.38 5.53
N GLU A 107 -15.96 -11.01 4.42
CA GLU A 107 -16.77 -11.93 3.59
C GLU A 107 -16.00 -13.18 3.19
N ILE A 108 -14.77 -13.00 2.66
CA ILE A 108 -13.95 -14.09 2.14
C ILE A 108 -13.33 -14.90 3.28
N SER A 109 -12.84 -14.23 4.32
CA SER A 109 -12.24 -14.89 5.48
C SER A 109 -13.22 -15.87 6.13
N LYS A 110 -14.48 -15.47 6.27
CA LYS A 110 -15.54 -16.33 6.80
C LYS A 110 -15.93 -17.45 5.83
N ALA A 111 -16.14 -17.12 4.56
CA ALA A 111 -16.59 -18.09 3.57
C ALA A 111 -15.54 -19.17 3.26
N ARG A 112 -14.26 -18.79 3.19
CA ARG A 112 -13.15 -19.65 2.77
C ARG A 112 -12.25 -20.11 3.92
N LYS A 113 -12.56 -19.71 5.17
CA LYS A 113 -11.75 -19.98 6.37
C LYS A 113 -10.27 -19.57 6.19
N GLN A 114 -10.02 -18.49 5.44
CA GLN A 114 -8.68 -17.95 5.19
C GLN A 114 -8.14 -17.22 6.43
N PRO A 115 -6.81 -17.11 6.59
CA PRO A 115 -6.22 -16.29 7.64
C PRO A 115 -6.68 -14.83 7.51
N PRO A 116 -7.23 -14.21 8.57
CA PRO A 116 -7.73 -12.86 8.47
C PRO A 116 -6.60 -11.84 8.38
N LEU A 117 -6.77 -10.87 7.49
CA LEU A 117 -5.93 -9.69 7.38
C LEU A 117 -6.20 -8.73 8.55
N THR A 118 -5.13 -8.21 9.14
CA THR A 118 -5.20 -7.31 10.29
C THR A 118 -4.69 -5.91 9.92
N LYS A 119 -4.91 -4.94 10.81
CA LYS A 119 -4.34 -3.59 10.68
C LYS A 119 -2.81 -3.60 10.74
N GLU A 120 -2.22 -4.57 11.44
CA GLU A 120 -0.77 -4.81 11.48
C GLU A 120 -0.25 -5.36 10.14
N HIS A 121 -1.04 -6.15 9.41
CA HIS A 121 -0.66 -6.53 8.06
C HIS A 121 -0.73 -5.33 7.11
N LEU A 122 -1.78 -4.50 7.21
CA LEU A 122 -1.89 -3.28 6.41
C LEU A 122 -0.76 -2.29 6.70
N SER A 123 -0.37 -2.08 7.95
CA SER A 123 0.73 -1.16 8.30
C SER A 123 2.05 -1.55 7.63
N LYS A 124 2.23 -2.83 7.31
CA LYS A 124 3.44 -3.39 6.68
C LYS A 124 3.29 -3.71 5.19
N TRP A 125 2.21 -3.29 4.54
CA TRP A 125 1.91 -3.70 3.16
C TRP A 125 3.07 -3.40 2.18
N THR A 126 3.76 -2.27 2.35
CA THR A 126 4.90 -1.89 1.49
C THR A 126 6.07 -2.86 1.62
N GLN A 127 6.36 -3.31 2.85
CA GLN A 127 7.37 -4.32 3.12
C GLN A 127 7.00 -5.65 2.44
N TYR A 128 5.75 -6.09 2.60
CA TYR A 128 5.28 -7.31 1.94
C TYR A 128 5.42 -7.26 0.41
N ALA A 129 5.07 -6.12 -0.20
CA ALA A 129 5.24 -5.98 -1.65
C ALA A 129 6.72 -5.92 -2.07
N ASP A 130 7.59 -5.32 -1.26
CA ASP A 130 9.04 -5.20 -1.54
C ASP A 130 9.81 -6.52 -1.33
N GLU A 131 9.37 -7.35 -0.39
CA GLU A 131 9.99 -8.64 -0.05
C GLU A 131 9.35 -9.84 -0.77
N ALA A 132 8.46 -9.59 -1.73
CA ALA A 132 7.77 -10.61 -2.48
C ALA A 132 8.73 -11.46 -3.33
N ASP A 133 8.49 -12.77 -3.39
CA ASP A 133 9.29 -13.69 -4.19
C ASP A 133 8.81 -13.72 -5.65
N MET A 134 7.54 -13.38 -5.89
CA MET A 134 6.93 -13.31 -7.22
C MET A 134 6.26 -11.96 -7.42
N GLN A 135 6.55 -11.32 -8.55
CA GLN A 135 5.89 -10.09 -8.99
C GLN A 135 5.46 -10.20 -10.44
N VAL A 136 4.21 -9.84 -10.74
CA VAL A 136 3.66 -9.89 -12.10
C VAL A 136 2.95 -8.59 -12.44
N PHE A 137 3.08 -8.19 -13.70
CA PHE A 137 2.33 -7.07 -14.26
C PHE A 137 1.02 -7.58 -14.83
N SER A 138 -0.08 -6.95 -14.44
CA SER A 138 -1.42 -7.36 -14.85
C SER A 138 -2.32 -6.13 -15.06
N LYS A 139 -3.58 -6.39 -15.37
CA LYS A 139 -4.67 -5.40 -15.34
C LYS A 139 -5.72 -5.87 -14.35
N ASP A 140 -6.28 -4.94 -13.60
CA ASP A 140 -7.48 -5.23 -12.82
C ASP A 140 -8.74 -5.31 -13.71
N ASP A 141 -9.88 -5.63 -13.10
CA ASP A 141 -11.18 -5.76 -13.77
C ASP A 141 -11.64 -4.48 -14.50
N LEU A 142 -11.04 -3.31 -14.18
CA LEU A 142 -11.32 -2.03 -14.82
C LEU A 142 -10.29 -1.69 -15.90
N GLY A 143 -9.38 -2.62 -16.24
CA GLY A 143 -8.32 -2.45 -17.23
C GLY A 143 -7.15 -1.59 -16.75
N GLN A 144 -7.11 -1.21 -15.47
CA GLN A 144 -6.05 -0.41 -14.90
C GLN A 144 -4.81 -1.27 -14.66
N ASP A 145 -3.65 -0.79 -15.10
CA ASP A 145 -2.36 -1.46 -14.87
C ASP A 145 -2.12 -1.63 -13.36
N VAL A 146 -1.78 -2.85 -12.95
CA VAL A 146 -1.42 -3.22 -11.58
C VAL A 146 -0.12 -4.01 -11.56
N ILE A 147 0.60 -3.93 -10.43
CA ILE A 147 1.60 -4.91 -10.05
C ILE A 147 1.02 -5.77 -8.93
N VAL A 148 1.13 -7.09 -9.09
CA VAL A 148 0.72 -8.08 -8.10
C VAL A 148 2.00 -8.68 -7.54
N SER A 149 2.16 -8.62 -6.22
CA SER A 149 3.32 -9.11 -5.49
C SER A 149 2.88 -10.19 -4.51
N GLY A 150 3.58 -11.32 -4.44
CA GLY A 150 3.22 -12.39 -3.53
C GLY A 150 4.41 -13.22 -3.05
N LYS A 151 4.20 -13.93 -1.94
CA LYS A 151 5.20 -14.77 -1.30
C LYS A 151 4.56 -15.96 -0.61
N GLN A 152 5.21 -17.12 -0.73
CA GLN A 152 4.85 -18.32 0.01
C GLN A 152 5.29 -18.21 1.47
N ILE A 153 4.33 -18.20 2.41
CA ILE A 153 4.58 -18.18 3.85
C ILE A 153 3.36 -18.69 4.62
N ASN A 154 3.42 -19.93 5.13
CA ASN A 154 2.30 -20.58 5.87
C ASN A 154 0.94 -20.47 5.13
N GLY A 155 0.94 -20.87 3.85
CA GLY A 155 0.01 -20.36 2.85
C GLY A 155 0.76 -19.35 1.99
N HIS A 156 0.11 -18.28 1.57
CA HIS A 156 0.77 -17.17 0.89
C HIS A 156 0.05 -15.86 1.14
N TYR A 157 0.72 -14.75 0.85
CA TYR A 157 0.07 -13.45 0.73
C TYR A 157 0.13 -12.94 -0.69
N VAL A 158 -0.82 -12.05 -1.01
CA VAL A 158 -0.85 -11.27 -2.24
C VAL A 158 -1.09 -9.82 -1.89
N VAL A 159 -0.31 -8.92 -2.50
CA VAL A 159 -0.49 -7.47 -2.47
C VAL A 159 -0.71 -7.00 -3.90
N VAL A 160 -1.75 -6.19 -4.11
CA VAL A 160 -2.03 -5.59 -5.42
C VAL A 160 -1.89 -4.07 -5.30
N GLU A 161 -1.09 -3.50 -6.20
CA GLU A 161 -0.90 -2.04 -6.31
C GLU A 161 -1.24 -1.56 -7.72
N SER A 162 -2.00 -0.47 -7.78
CA SER A 162 -2.39 0.22 -9.01
C SER A 162 -1.31 1.18 -9.47
N ILE A 163 -0.88 1.03 -10.74
CA ILE A 163 0.13 1.86 -11.39
C ILE A 163 -0.56 3.10 -11.99
N ARG A 164 -0.69 4.17 -11.18
CA ARG A 164 -1.45 5.39 -11.52
C ARG A 164 -0.56 6.43 -12.17
N LYS A 165 -0.16 6.18 -13.42
CA LYS A 165 0.80 7.02 -14.18
C LYS A 165 0.40 8.50 -14.28
N LYS A 166 -0.90 8.80 -14.41
CA LYS A 166 -1.40 10.19 -14.49
C LYS A 166 -1.20 10.96 -13.18
N GLN A 167 -1.28 10.26 -12.05
CA GLN A 167 -1.12 10.84 -10.71
C GLN A 167 0.33 10.75 -10.21
N ASN A 168 1.19 10.00 -10.92
CA ASN A 168 2.54 9.65 -10.46
C ASN A 168 2.51 8.94 -9.10
N GLU A 169 1.56 8.02 -8.93
CA GLU A 169 1.32 7.25 -7.71
C GLU A 169 1.39 5.74 -8.00
N LEU A 170 1.98 4.99 -7.09
CA LEU A 170 1.76 3.55 -6.95
C LEU A 170 0.81 3.35 -5.76
N GLY A 171 -0.46 3.08 -6.04
CA GLY A 171 -1.50 3.07 -5.02
C GLY A 171 -1.85 1.67 -4.57
N PHE A 172 -1.83 1.40 -3.27
CA PHE A 172 -2.39 0.18 -2.68
C PHE A 172 -3.82 -0.05 -3.20
N LYS A 173 -4.18 -1.30 -3.52
CA LYS A 173 -5.54 -1.65 -3.99
C LYS A 173 -6.19 -2.66 -3.05
N THR A 174 -5.48 -3.74 -2.77
CA THR A 174 -5.91 -4.78 -1.82
C THR A 174 -4.72 -5.61 -1.38
N MET A 175 -4.91 -6.34 -0.29
CA MET A 175 -4.00 -7.37 0.19
C MET A 175 -4.82 -8.50 0.80
N TYR A 176 -4.31 -9.72 0.76
CA TYR A 176 -4.94 -10.84 1.44
C TYR A 176 -3.95 -11.97 1.70
N PHE A 177 -4.36 -12.89 2.57
CA PHE A 177 -3.66 -14.13 2.86
C PHE A 177 -4.55 -15.30 2.45
N GLU A 178 -4.00 -16.28 1.76
CA GLU A 178 -4.70 -17.51 1.43
C GLU A 178 -3.90 -18.73 1.85
N ARG A 179 -4.59 -19.87 1.93
CA ARG A 179 -3.94 -21.17 2.10
C ARG A 179 -3.61 -21.75 0.72
N GLY A 180 -2.67 -22.70 0.68
CA GLY A 180 -2.23 -23.35 -0.55
C GLY A 180 -0.96 -22.75 -1.12
N ASP A 181 -0.60 -23.20 -2.31
CA ASP A 181 0.59 -22.75 -3.05
C ASP A 181 0.29 -21.43 -3.76
N LEU A 182 1.20 -20.46 -3.65
CA LEU A 182 1.17 -19.18 -4.35
C LEU A 182 1.07 -19.39 -5.87
N LYS A 183 1.70 -20.43 -6.41
CA LYS A 183 1.69 -20.72 -7.85
C LYS A 183 0.31 -21.09 -8.40
N ASP A 184 -0.56 -21.59 -7.54
CA ASP A 184 -1.94 -21.94 -7.89
C ASP A 184 -2.89 -20.74 -7.73
N ASN A 185 -2.38 -19.58 -7.28
CA ASN A 185 -3.20 -18.40 -7.10
C ASN A 185 -3.48 -17.73 -8.47
N PRO A 186 -4.77 -17.56 -8.85
CA PRO A 186 -5.13 -17.03 -10.17
C PRO A 186 -4.60 -15.63 -10.49
N ALA A 187 -4.23 -14.85 -9.47
CA ALA A 187 -3.60 -13.55 -9.66
C ALA A 187 -2.25 -13.64 -10.38
N PHE A 188 -1.63 -14.83 -10.41
CA PHE A 188 -0.36 -15.12 -11.09
C PHE A 188 -0.52 -15.96 -12.36
N ASP A 189 -1.74 -16.35 -12.76
CA ASP A 189 -1.97 -17.17 -13.97
C ASP A 189 -1.47 -16.48 -15.26
N LEU A 190 -1.44 -15.15 -15.29
CA LEU A 190 -0.90 -14.37 -16.41
C LEU A 190 0.63 -14.41 -16.53
N ALA A 191 1.34 -14.97 -15.55
CA ALA A 191 2.76 -15.30 -15.69
C ALA A 191 2.99 -16.61 -16.46
N VAL A 192 1.99 -17.50 -16.51
CA VAL A 192 2.12 -18.84 -17.09
C VAL A 192 1.81 -18.85 -18.59
N SER A 193 1.10 -17.84 -19.13
CA SER A 193 0.66 -17.84 -20.53
C SER A 193 1.63 -17.18 -21.53
N LYS A 194 2.80 -16.71 -21.11
CA LYS A 194 3.81 -16.12 -22.01
C LYS A 194 4.99 -17.01 -22.38
N ASP A 195 5.09 -18.19 -21.77
CA ASP A 195 6.06 -19.21 -22.15
C ASP A 195 5.32 -20.48 -22.55
N THR A 196 4.81 -20.51 -23.78
CA THR A 196 4.58 -21.78 -24.48
C THR A 196 5.14 -21.62 -25.90
N PRO A 197 6.07 -22.50 -26.34
CA PRO A 197 6.80 -22.36 -27.61
C PRO A 197 5.91 -22.23 -28.84
#